data_AF-A0A256WD55-F1
#
_entry.id   AF-A0A256WD55-F1
#
_cell.length_a   1.000
_cell.length_b   1.000
_cell.length_c   1.000
_cell.angle_alpha   90.00
_cell.angle_beta   90.00
_cell.angle_gamma   90.00
#
_symmetry.space_group_name_H-M   'P 1'
#
loop_
_entity.id
_entity.type
_entity.pdbx_description
1 polymer ?
#
loop_
_entity_poly.entity_id
_entity_poly.type
_entity_poly.pdbx_seq_one_letter_code
_entity_poly.pdbx_strand_id
1 'polypeptide(L)'
;MKTIFAFITLALLLGASAFTGKIMAQQDQGFIYGEVVTVDDEVYTGLIRWGKEEIYWFDMFNSTKVSNKNLKYLTSKEMDMLDENTKNWFEKLADGVLEINIDGDGHTHTFACFFGNIKSLKIVGRDKVKLILKNGDELKLAGGSNDIGASIAVLDKEIGLIKLDWDRVVRVNFMAAPNNLKETMGGPLHGDVYTSEGKFNGFIQWDHDERISTDVLDGDSKNGDVSIGFGNIKAIVKNGRGCDVVLHSGREMFLDGSNDVNSGNRGVIVNMPGLGRVDISWTDFEKVLFDTDVKTSGPGYDEYLTPQKLAGTVTTEGGEAISGAIIYDLDEEYDIEILQGNTGNIEYLIPFRNIKTIIPKNYKYTRVILTGGNELILSGSHDVTEDNNGALIFENASEHRYIPWKEIGEISFK
;
A
#
# COMPACT_ATOMS: atom_id res chain seq x y z
N MET A 1 -48.74 -35.00 55.81
CA MET A 1 -48.40 -36.44 55.88
C MET A 1 -48.37 -36.97 54.44
N LYS A 2 -47.19 -37.37 53.97
CA LYS A 2 -46.88 -38.22 52.80
C LYS A 2 -47.49 -37.90 51.41
N THR A 3 -46.58 -37.47 50.54
CA THR A 3 -46.52 -37.60 49.06
C THR A 3 -46.93 -38.96 48.50
N ILE A 4 -47.64 -39.00 47.36
CA ILE A 4 -47.56 -40.03 46.30
C ILE A 4 -47.84 -39.40 44.91
N PHE A 5 -47.08 -39.90 43.93
CA PHE A 5 -46.83 -39.52 42.55
C PHE A 5 -48.03 -39.45 41.57
N ALA A 6 -47.88 -38.60 40.56
CA ALA A 6 -48.26 -38.92 39.17
C ALA A 6 -47.23 -38.32 38.20
N PHE A 7 -46.45 -39.18 37.55
CA PHE A 7 -45.57 -38.84 36.44
C PHE A 7 -46.42 -38.58 35.19
N ILE A 8 -46.27 -37.41 34.56
CA ILE A 8 -46.63 -37.21 33.16
C ILE A 8 -45.33 -36.89 32.43
N THR A 9 -44.89 -37.86 31.62
CA THR A 9 -43.73 -37.79 30.75
C THR A 9 -44.05 -36.83 29.59
N LEU A 10 -43.47 -35.63 29.61
CA LEU A 10 -43.49 -34.73 28.46
C LEU A 10 -42.26 -35.02 27.60
N ALA A 11 -42.47 -35.75 26.51
CA ALA A 11 -41.47 -35.94 25.47
C ALA A 11 -41.31 -34.63 24.69
N LEU A 12 -40.22 -33.89 24.95
CA LEU A 12 -39.80 -32.78 24.10
C LEU A 12 -39.12 -33.35 22.86
N LEU A 13 -39.78 -33.28 21.71
CA LEU A 13 -39.13 -33.46 20.41
C LEU A 13 -38.16 -32.29 20.20
N LEU A 14 -36.86 -32.57 20.33
CA LEU A 14 -35.79 -31.75 19.78
C LEU A 14 -35.86 -31.83 18.25
N GLY A 15 -36.48 -30.82 17.63
CA GLY A 15 -36.30 -30.53 16.22
C GLY A 15 -34.85 -30.09 15.99
N ALA A 16 -34.03 -30.99 15.46
CA ALA A 16 -32.72 -30.67 14.93
C ALA A 16 -32.90 -29.81 13.68
N SER A 17 -32.92 -28.49 13.86
CA SER A 17 -32.71 -27.56 12.75
C SER A 17 -31.28 -27.73 12.29
N ALA A 18 -31.10 -28.51 11.22
CA ALA A 18 -29.86 -28.53 10.45
C ALA A 18 -29.64 -27.11 9.90
N PHE A 19 -28.85 -26.31 10.62
CA PHE A 19 -28.16 -25.17 10.04
C PHE A 19 -27.18 -25.75 9.03
N THR A 20 -27.61 -25.88 7.78
CA THR A 20 -26.70 -25.92 6.65
C THR A 20 -26.01 -24.57 6.61
N GLY A 21 -24.86 -24.45 7.27
CA GLY A 21 -23.96 -23.34 7.06
C GLY A 21 -23.68 -23.28 5.57
N LYS A 22 -24.09 -22.20 4.91
CA LYS A 22 -23.48 -21.86 3.63
C LYS A 22 -22.00 -21.68 3.96
N ILE A 23 -21.17 -22.59 3.47
CA ILE A 23 -19.74 -22.34 3.34
C ILE A 23 -19.67 -21.06 2.49
N MET A 24 -19.37 -19.93 3.11
CA MET A 24 -18.99 -18.75 2.36
C MET A 24 -17.65 -19.11 1.75
N ALA A 25 -17.60 -19.27 0.43
CA ALA A 25 -16.34 -19.41 -0.29
C ALA A 25 -15.47 -18.21 0.07
N GLN A 26 -14.18 -18.45 0.27
CA GLN A 26 -13.20 -17.38 0.43
C GLN A 26 -13.35 -16.44 -0.77
N GLN A 27 -13.55 -15.14 -0.51
CA GLN A 27 -13.58 -14.16 -1.59
C GLN A 27 -12.14 -13.87 -2.01
N ASP A 28 -11.64 -14.70 -2.93
CA ASP A 28 -10.27 -14.63 -3.46
C ASP A 28 -10.10 -13.59 -4.57
N GLN A 29 -10.99 -12.59 -4.64
CA GLN A 29 -10.96 -11.60 -5.73
C GLN A 29 -9.90 -10.53 -5.54
N GLY A 30 -9.31 -10.43 -4.34
CA GLY A 30 -8.26 -9.48 -3.98
C GLY A 30 -6.89 -9.77 -4.58
N PHE A 31 -6.66 -10.96 -5.15
CA PHE A 31 -5.40 -11.29 -5.84
C PHE A 31 -5.30 -10.59 -7.19
N ILE A 32 -4.08 -10.13 -7.53
CA ILE A 32 -3.77 -9.63 -8.87
C ILE A 32 -4.04 -10.76 -9.88
N TYR A 33 -4.79 -10.43 -10.93
CA TYR A 33 -5.20 -11.36 -11.97
C TYR A 33 -5.14 -10.69 -13.34
N GLY A 34 -4.70 -11.41 -14.35
CA GLY A 34 -4.54 -10.81 -15.66
C GLY A 34 -4.04 -11.75 -16.74
N GLU A 35 -3.80 -11.14 -17.89
CA GLU A 35 -3.12 -11.74 -19.05
C GLU A 35 -1.71 -11.17 -19.14
N VAL A 36 -0.72 -12.06 -19.27
CA VAL A 36 0.67 -11.69 -19.55
C VAL A 36 1.01 -12.15 -20.96
N VAL A 37 1.35 -11.20 -21.83
CA VAL A 37 1.70 -11.42 -23.24
C VAL A 37 3.22 -11.36 -23.37
N THR A 38 3.81 -12.39 -23.97
CA THR A 38 5.26 -12.49 -24.15
C THR A 38 5.74 -11.97 -25.50
N VAL A 39 7.06 -11.87 -25.66
CA VAL A 39 7.73 -11.50 -26.93
C VAL A 39 7.53 -12.53 -28.06
N ASP A 40 7.15 -13.76 -27.72
CA ASP A 40 6.86 -14.84 -28.68
C ASP A 40 5.35 -14.96 -28.96
N ASP A 41 4.56 -13.93 -28.62
CA ASP A 41 3.09 -13.87 -28.75
C ASP A 41 2.33 -14.95 -27.93
N GLU A 42 2.98 -15.58 -26.96
CA GLU A 42 2.31 -16.46 -25.99
C GLU A 42 1.53 -15.62 -24.96
N VAL A 43 0.39 -16.15 -24.52
CA VAL A 43 -0.50 -15.50 -23.54
C VAL A 43 -0.72 -16.45 -22.37
N TYR A 44 -0.43 -15.97 -21.18
CA TYR A 44 -0.66 -16.68 -19.92
C TYR A 44 -1.71 -15.95 -19.10
N THR A 45 -2.72 -16.66 -18.60
CA THR A 45 -3.86 -16.03 -17.92
C THR A 45 -4.09 -16.66 -16.56
N GLY A 46 -3.96 -15.85 -15.50
CA GLY A 46 -4.03 -16.39 -14.15
C GLY A 46 -3.81 -15.36 -13.06
N LEU A 47 -3.63 -15.87 -11.84
CA LEU A 47 -3.16 -15.04 -10.72
C LEU A 47 -1.72 -14.62 -10.99
N ILE A 48 -1.39 -13.37 -10.69
CA ILE A 48 -0.07 -12.81 -10.93
C ILE A 48 0.60 -12.56 -9.58
N ARG A 49 1.84 -13.05 -9.43
CA ARG A 49 2.78 -12.59 -8.41
C ARG A 49 3.88 -11.79 -9.10
N TRP A 50 4.05 -10.55 -8.69
CA TRP A 50 5.06 -9.64 -9.17
C TRP A 50 6.31 -9.77 -8.31
N GLY A 51 7.47 -9.88 -8.92
CA GLY A 51 8.73 -10.13 -8.23
C GLY A 51 8.67 -11.36 -7.32
N LYS A 52 9.10 -11.18 -6.07
CA LYS A 52 8.89 -12.14 -4.97
C LYS A 52 7.74 -11.71 -4.08
N GLU A 53 7.10 -10.60 -4.39
CA GLU A 53 6.56 -9.72 -3.39
C GLU A 53 5.06 -9.52 -3.64
N GLU A 54 4.68 -8.66 -4.59
CA GLU A 54 3.30 -8.19 -4.76
C GLU A 54 2.40 -9.26 -5.37
N ILE A 55 1.20 -9.42 -4.80
CA ILE A 55 0.24 -10.44 -5.20
C ILE A 55 -1.23 -9.99 -5.02
N TYR A 56 -1.48 -8.89 -4.32
CA TYR A 56 -2.80 -8.33 -4.07
C TYR A 56 -3.04 -7.01 -4.81
N TRP A 57 -4.30 -6.71 -5.13
CA TRP A 57 -4.65 -5.45 -5.78
C TRP A 57 -4.31 -4.21 -4.95
N PHE A 58 -4.22 -4.35 -3.63
CA PHE A 58 -3.83 -3.27 -2.72
C PHE A 58 -2.32 -3.13 -2.58
N ASP A 59 -1.52 -4.03 -3.16
CA ASP A 59 -0.08 -3.83 -3.21
C ASP A 59 0.21 -2.61 -4.09
N MET A 60 1.29 -1.90 -3.74
CA MET A 60 1.67 -0.67 -4.43
C MET A 60 2.62 -0.97 -5.56
N PHE A 61 2.27 -0.53 -6.75
CA PHE A 61 3.21 -0.37 -7.85
C PHE A 61 3.92 0.98 -7.66
N ASN A 62 5.26 1.00 -7.72
CA ASN A 62 6.07 2.21 -7.64
C ASN A 62 7.06 2.34 -8.81
N SER A 63 7.42 3.57 -9.16
CA SER A 63 8.44 3.91 -10.16
C SER A 63 8.77 5.41 -10.09
N THR A 64 9.59 5.93 -11.01
CA THR A 64 9.85 7.37 -11.18
C THR A 64 9.19 7.92 -12.45
N LYS A 65 8.65 9.14 -12.35
CA LYS A 65 8.15 9.88 -13.52
C LYS A 65 9.35 10.33 -14.38
N VAL A 66 9.26 10.15 -15.69
CA VAL A 66 10.39 10.46 -16.61
C VAL A 66 10.81 11.94 -16.64
N SER A 67 9.92 12.84 -16.23
CA SER A 67 10.19 14.27 -16.06
C SER A 67 9.02 14.94 -15.33
N ASN A 68 9.27 16.02 -14.59
CA ASN A 68 8.19 16.87 -14.11
C ASN A 68 7.73 17.86 -15.20
N LYS A 69 6.62 17.51 -15.87
CA LYS A 69 6.04 18.32 -16.95
C LYS A 69 5.33 19.58 -16.44
N ASN A 70 5.13 19.72 -15.13
CA ASN A 70 4.33 20.78 -14.53
C ASN A 70 5.17 22.03 -14.24
N LEU A 71 6.49 21.90 -14.17
CA LEU A 71 7.43 23.03 -14.05
C LEU A 71 7.26 24.09 -15.16
N LYS A 72 6.77 23.68 -16.35
CA LYS A 72 6.51 24.60 -17.47
C LYS A 72 5.43 25.66 -17.17
N TYR A 73 4.63 25.47 -16.12
CA TYR A 73 3.59 26.41 -15.71
C TYR A 73 4.11 27.50 -14.78
N LEU A 74 5.36 27.39 -14.33
CA LEU A 74 5.97 28.34 -13.42
C LEU A 74 6.70 29.44 -14.18
N THR A 75 6.62 30.65 -13.64
CA THR A 75 7.46 31.77 -14.05
C THR A 75 8.90 31.56 -13.60
N SER A 76 9.85 32.27 -14.21
CA SER A 76 11.26 32.20 -13.79
C SER A 76 11.46 32.54 -12.31
N LYS A 77 10.69 33.49 -11.78
CA LYS A 77 10.77 33.87 -10.36
C LYS A 77 10.28 32.76 -9.43
N GLU A 78 9.22 32.04 -9.82
CA GLU A 78 8.70 30.92 -9.04
C GLU A 78 9.66 29.72 -9.10
N MET A 79 10.29 29.49 -10.26
CA MET A 79 11.36 28.50 -10.40
C MET A 79 12.57 28.83 -9.50
N ASP A 80 13.02 30.09 -9.47
CA ASP A 80 14.13 30.51 -8.60
C ASP A 80 13.82 30.23 -7.11
N MET A 81 12.57 30.44 -6.70
CA MET A 81 12.12 30.15 -5.32
C MET A 81 12.12 28.65 -5.01
N LEU A 82 11.70 27.79 -5.96
CA LEU A 82 11.74 26.34 -5.79
C LEU A 82 13.18 25.83 -5.66
N ASP A 83 14.09 26.35 -6.49
CA ASP A 83 15.50 25.97 -6.45
C ASP A 83 16.19 26.40 -5.15
N GLU A 84 15.81 27.55 -4.59
CA GLU A 84 16.26 27.97 -3.25
C GLU A 84 15.74 27.01 -2.15
N ASN A 85 14.48 26.60 -2.20
CA ASN A 85 13.91 25.67 -1.24
C ASN A 85 14.63 24.31 -1.30
N THR A 86 14.85 23.82 -2.52
CA THR A 86 15.55 22.57 -2.81
C THR A 86 16.98 22.59 -2.27
N LYS A 87 17.72 23.69 -2.47
CA LYS A 87 19.09 23.83 -1.93
C LYS A 87 19.12 23.82 -0.41
N ASN A 88 18.22 24.55 0.25
CA ASN A 88 18.13 24.56 1.71
C ASN A 88 17.83 23.16 2.25
N TRP A 89 16.97 22.42 1.57
CA TRP A 89 16.67 21.03 1.87
C TRP A 89 17.90 20.11 1.71
N PHE A 90 18.67 20.24 0.62
CA PHE A 90 19.94 19.53 0.43
C PHE A 90 21.00 19.88 1.50
N GLU A 91 21.08 21.13 1.93
CA GLU A 91 21.97 21.56 3.02
C GLU A 91 21.57 20.90 4.35
N LYS A 92 20.27 20.84 4.68
CA LYS A 92 19.75 20.13 5.86
C LYS A 92 20.08 18.63 5.83
N LEU A 93 20.05 18.02 4.64
CA LEU A 93 20.42 16.62 4.43
C LEU A 93 21.93 16.40 4.62
N ALA A 94 22.77 17.29 4.08
CA ALA A 94 24.22 17.22 4.21
C ALA A 94 24.72 17.43 5.67
N ASP A 95 24.00 18.21 6.47
CA ASP A 95 24.28 18.44 7.89
C ASP A 95 23.79 17.29 8.81
N GLY A 96 23.26 16.19 8.25
CA GLY A 96 22.87 14.99 8.99
C GLY A 96 21.64 15.19 9.88
N VAL A 97 20.81 16.19 9.59
CA VAL A 97 19.58 16.49 10.34
C VAL A 97 18.38 15.66 9.85
N LEU A 98 18.43 15.14 8.62
CA LEU A 98 17.48 14.18 8.03
C LEU A 98 18.26 12.99 7.41
N GLU A 99 17.81 11.74 7.65
CA GLU A 99 18.32 10.52 6.99
C GLU A 99 17.27 9.98 6.01
N ILE A 100 17.39 10.28 4.70
CA ILE A 100 16.61 9.63 3.63
C ILE A 100 17.46 9.58 2.34
N ASN A 101 17.49 8.45 1.62
CA ASN A 101 18.17 8.29 0.32
C ASN A 101 17.36 8.94 -0.80
N ILE A 102 17.94 9.87 -1.56
CA ILE A 102 17.28 10.53 -2.69
C ILE A 102 18.17 10.46 -3.92
N ASP A 103 17.79 9.59 -4.85
CA ASP A 103 18.32 9.52 -6.21
C ASP A 103 17.32 10.23 -7.16
N GLY A 104 17.68 11.41 -7.68
CA GLY A 104 16.87 12.10 -8.70
C GLY A 104 17.34 13.52 -9.02
N ASP A 105 16.99 14.02 -10.21
CA ASP A 105 17.06 15.47 -10.46
C ASP A 105 16.12 16.18 -9.47
N GLY A 106 16.47 17.38 -9.00
CA GLY A 106 15.86 17.98 -7.79
C GLY A 106 14.34 18.21 -7.82
N HIS A 107 13.65 17.89 -8.91
CA HIS A 107 12.21 18.04 -9.09
C HIS A 107 11.55 16.83 -9.80
N THR A 108 12.22 15.67 -9.90
CA THR A 108 11.63 14.42 -10.42
C THR A 108 11.09 13.59 -9.29
N HIS A 109 9.78 13.35 -9.33
CA HIS A 109 9.06 12.69 -8.26
C HIS A 109 8.79 11.21 -8.56
N THR A 110 8.65 10.45 -7.48
CA THR A 110 8.18 9.07 -7.51
C THR A 110 6.71 9.01 -7.87
N PHE A 111 6.31 7.98 -8.60
CA PHE A 111 4.91 7.61 -8.80
C PHE A 111 4.65 6.35 -8.00
N ALA A 112 3.57 6.33 -7.23
CA ALA A 112 3.06 5.11 -6.64
C ALA A 112 1.53 5.07 -6.66
N CYS A 113 0.97 3.88 -6.84
CA CYS A 113 -0.46 3.64 -6.70
C CYS A 113 -0.73 2.16 -6.45
N PHE A 114 -1.92 1.80 -5.94
CA PHE A 114 -2.31 0.40 -5.85
C PHE A 114 -2.49 -0.25 -7.23
N PHE A 115 -2.04 -1.50 -7.40
CA PHE A 115 -2.20 -2.28 -8.64
C PHE A 115 -3.64 -2.30 -9.15
N GLY A 116 -4.64 -2.30 -8.24
CA GLY A 116 -6.06 -2.27 -8.58
C GLY A 116 -6.51 -1.04 -9.38
N ASN A 117 -5.70 0.02 -9.44
CA ASN A 117 -5.98 1.22 -10.25
C ASN A 117 -5.42 1.13 -11.68
N ILE A 118 -4.62 0.12 -11.98
CA ILE A 118 -3.89 -0.04 -13.24
C ILE A 118 -4.69 -0.94 -14.18
N LYS A 119 -4.85 -0.50 -15.42
CA LYS A 119 -5.49 -1.29 -16.48
C LYS A 119 -4.52 -2.21 -17.20
N SER A 120 -3.36 -1.68 -17.57
CA SER A 120 -2.33 -2.47 -18.24
C SER A 120 -0.96 -1.83 -18.14
N LEU A 121 0.08 -2.65 -18.18
CA LEU A 121 1.47 -2.22 -18.35
C LEU A 121 1.96 -2.68 -19.71
N LYS A 122 2.62 -1.78 -20.46
CA LYS A 122 3.39 -2.13 -21.64
C LYS A 122 4.86 -1.91 -21.36
N ILE A 123 5.64 -2.99 -21.47
CA ILE A 123 7.09 -2.95 -21.29
C ILE A 123 7.69 -2.43 -22.59
N VAL A 124 8.43 -1.33 -22.51
CA VAL A 124 9.02 -0.65 -23.69
C VAL A 124 10.55 -0.59 -23.62
N GLY A 125 11.14 -1.10 -22.55
CA GLY A 125 12.57 -1.20 -22.35
C GLY A 125 12.90 -1.96 -21.06
N ARG A 126 14.20 -2.11 -20.79
CA ARG A 126 14.69 -2.78 -19.58
C ARG A 126 14.21 -2.12 -18.29
N ASP A 127 14.10 -0.79 -18.33
CA ASP A 127 13.82 0.08 -17.20
C ASP A 127 12.64 1.02 -17.47
N LYS A 128 11.82 0.77 -18.51
CA LYS A 128 10.78 1.70 -18.96
C LYS A 128 9.47 1.00 -19.22
N VAL A 129 8.40 1.59 -18.70
CA VAL A 129 7.03 1.12 -18.91
C VAL A 129 6.11 2.25 -19.33
N LYS A 130 5.08 1.88 -20.09
CA LYS A 130 3.87 2.69 -20.25
C LYS A 130 2.78 2.06 -19.40
N LEU A 131 2.39 2.76 -18.35
CA LEU A 131 1.31 2.36 -17.46
C LEU A 131 0.02 3.02 -17.95
N ILE A 132 -1.00 2.21 -18.21
CA ILE A 132 -2.33 2.68 -18.58
C ILE A 132 -3.23 2.53 -17.36
N LEU A 133 -3.80 3.63 -16.89
CA LEU A 133 -4.73 3.68 -15.77
C LEU A 133 -6.11 3.16 -16.19
N LYS A 134 -6.96 2.79 -15.22
CA LYS A 134 -8.35 2.35 -15.50
C LYS A 134 -9.20 3.41 -16.21
N ASN A 135 -8.86 4.70 -16.06
CA ASN A 135 -9.51 5.78 -16.79
C ASN A 135 -9.02 5.92 -18.26
N GLY A 136 -7.97 5.18 -18.65
CA GLY A 136 -7.38 5.18 -19.98
C GLY A 136 -6.17 6.09 -20.16
N ASP A 137 -5.82 6.90 -19.17
CA ASP A 137 -4.65 7.78 -19.24
C ASP A 137 -3.34 6.96 -19.26
N GLU A 138 -2.37 7.42 -20.05
CA GLU A 138 -1.04 6.82 -20.16
C GLU A 138 -0.02 7.61 -19.32
N LEU A 139 0.69 6.91 -18.43
CA LEU A 139 1.86 7.39 -17.71
C LEU A 139 3.12 6.73 -18.27
N LYS A 140 4.16 7.53 -18.50
CA LYS A 140 5.48 7.05 -18.88
C LYS A 140 6.36 7.05 -17.66
N LEU A 141 6.82 5.86 -17.26
CA LEU A 141 7.57 5.65 -16.03
C LEU A 141 8.89 4.96 -16.36
N ALA A 142 9.92 5.25 -15.56
CA ALA A 142 11.24 4.69 -15.76
C ALA A 142 12.00 4.49 -14.46
N GLY A 143 12.53 3.28 -14.25
CA GLY A 143 13.36 2.93 -13.09
C GLY A 143 12.71 3.29 -11.74
N GLY A 144 13.57 3.62 -10.78
CA GLY A 144 13.17 4.14 -9.47
C GLY A 144 12.65 3.10 -8.48
N SER A 145 12.55 1.83 -8.90
CA SER A 145 11.95 0.79 -8.07
C SER A 145 12.46 -0.62 -8.37
N ASN A 146 12.17 -1.53 -7.44
CA ASN A 146 12.28 -2.98 -7.60
C ASN A 146 11.15 -3.57 -8.49
N ASP A 147 10.06 -2.84 -8.70
CA ASP A 147 8.94 -3.29 -9.55
C ASP A 147 9.27 -3.32 -11.04
N ILE A 148 10.01 -2.34 -11.55
CA ILE A 148 10.45 -2.34 -12.95
C ILE A 148 11.67 -3.25 -13.10
N GLY A 149 11.54 -4.28 -13.94
CA GLY A 149 12.60 -5.28 -14.12
C GLY A 149 12.40 -6.53 -13.27
N ALA A 150 11.34 -6.59 -12.45
CA ALA A 150 10.98 -7.75 -11.66
C ALA A 150 10.59 -8.96 -12.53
N SER A 151 10.76 -10.17 -12.01
CA SER A 151 10.13 -11.35 -12.63
C SER A 151 8.62 -11.33 -12.44
N ILE A 152 7.86 -11.85 -13.38
CA ILE A 152 6.40 -11.95 -13.28
C ILE A 152 6.03 -13.43 -13.26
N ALA A 153 5.40 -13.90 -12.19
CA ALA A 153 4.89 -15.27 -12.10
C ALA A 153 3.38 -15.30 -12.32
N VAL A 154 2.91 -16.25 -13.14
CA VAL A 154 1.48 -16.44 -13.45
C VAL A 154 1.08 -17.86 -13.04
N LEU A 155 0.09 -17.99 -12.16
CA LEU A 155 -0.58 -19.26 -11.91
C LEU A 155 -1.66 -19.47 -12.97
N ASP A 156 -1.24 -20.03 -14.11
CA ASP A 156 -2.12 -20.35 -15.23
C ASP A 156 -2.95 -21.60 -14.91
N LYS A 157 -4.23 -21.59 -15.32
CA LYS A 157 -5.18 -22.68 -14.97
C LYS A 157 -4.88 -24.00 -15.66
N GLU A 158 -4.19 -23.99 -16.79
CA GLU A 158 -3.90 -25.20 -17.59
C GLU A 158 -2.49 -25.72 -17.33
N ILE A 159 -1.54 -24.80 -17.16
CA ILE A 159 -0.10 -25.13 -17.07
C ILE A 159 0.39 -25.19 -15.62
N GLY A 160 -0.23 -24.42 -14.71
CA GLY A 160 0.27 -24.18 -13.37
C GLY A 160 1.15 -22.93 -13.29
N LEU A 161 2.10 -22.90 -12.35
CA LEU A 161 2.94 -21.73 -12.10
C LEU A 161 4.02 -21.58 -13.18
N ILE A 162 4.01 -20.43 -13.85
CA ILE A 162 5.00 -20.04 -14.86
C ILE A 162 5.71 -18.79 -14.38
N LYS A 163 7.04 -18.79 -14.40
CA LYS A 163 7.85 -17.61 -14.07
C LYS A 163 8.43 -17.03 -15.35
N LEU A 164 8.14 -15.77 -15.61
CA LEU A 164 8.56 -15.03 -16.78
C LEU A 164 9.58 -13.97 -16.38
N ASP A 165 10.71 -13.94 -17.10
CA ASP A 165 11.69 -12.86 -16.97
C ASP A 165 11.15 -11.58 -17.60
N TRP A 166 11.52 -10.42 -17.06
CA TRP A 166 11.02 -9.11 -17.49
C TRP A 166 11.17 -8.85 -18.99
N ASP A 167 12.31 -9.21 -19.56
CA ASP A 167 12.63 -9.02 -20.98
C ASP A 167 11.84 -9.94 -21.92
N ARG A 168 11.15 -10.94 -21.37
CA ARG A 168 10.24 -11.83 -22.09
C ARG A 168 8.82 -11.32 -22.12
N VAL A 169 8.46 -10.32 -21.31
CA VAL A 169 7.10 -9.79 -21.21
C VAL A 169 6.97 -8.53 -22.07
N VAL A 170 5.92 -8.47 -22.90
CA VAL A 170 5.59 -7.30 -23.72
C VAL A 170 4.51 -6.46 -23.06
N ARG A 171 3.51 -7.13 -22.47
CA ARG A 171 2.32 -6.48 -21.93
C ARG A 171 1.69 -7.30 -20.81
N VAL A 172 1.18 -6.62 -19.80
CA VAL A 172 0.31 -7.18 -18.78
C VAL A 172 -1.04 -6.46 -18.84
N ASN A 173 -2.13 -7.20 -18.96
CA ASN A 173 -3.49 -6.68 -18.89
C ASN A 173 -4.14 -7.14 -17.59
N PHE A 174 -4.47 -6.19 -16.72
CA PHE A 174 -5.13 -6.48 -15.44
C PHE A 174 -6.64 -6.56 -15.61
N MET A 175 -7.26 -7.52 -14.94
CA MET A 175 -8.70 -7.74 -14.97
C MET A 175 -9.20 -8.42 -13.70
N ALA A 176 -10.50 -8.35 -13.44
CA ALA A 176 -11.10 -9.00 -12.28
C ALA A 176 -10.89 -10.52 -12.32
N ALA A 177 -10.52 -11.08 -11.17
CA ALA A 177 -10.44 -12.51 -11.00
C ALA A 177 -11.85 -13.15 -11.10
N PRO A 178 -11.96 -14.34 -11.70
CA PRO A 178 -13.21 -15.10 -11.69
C PRO A 178 -13.71 -15.37 -10.27
N ASN A 179 -15.03 -15.33 -10.05
CA ASN A 179 -15.65 -15.48 -8.73
C ASN A 179 -15.35 -16.79 -7.97
N ASN A 180 -14.77 -17.80 -8.64
CA ASN A 180 -14.47 -19.12 -8.07
C ASN A 180 -13.09 -19.57 -8.55
N LEU A 181 -12.04 -18.96 -8.03
CA LEU A 181 -10.69 -19.48 -8.20
C LEU A 181 -10.61 -20.85 -7.52
N LYS A 182 -10.15 -21.87 -8.25
CA LYS A 182 -10.01 -23.23 -7.70
C LYS A 182 -8.78 -23.38 -6.81
N GLU A 183 -7.75 -22.60 -7.12
CA GLU A 183 -6.43 -22.63 -6.50
C GLU A 183 -5.95 -21.19 -6.34
N THR A 184 -5.29 -20.90 -5.23
CA THR A 184 -4.59 -19.66 -4.93
C THR A 184 -3.15 -19.98 -4.56
N MET A 185 -2.27 -18.97 -4.56
CA MET A 185 -0.86 -19.17 -4.18
C MET A 185 -0.66 -19.29 -2.66
N GLY A 186 -1.68 -19.00 -1.86
CA GLY A 186 -1.67 -18.94 -0.39
C GLY A 186 -2.82 -18.06 0.11
N GLY A 187 -3.10 -18.07 1.42
CA GLY A 187 -4.04 -17.15 2.05
C GLY A 187 -3.36 -15.83 2.45
N PRO A 188 -4.08 -14.71 2.53
CA PRO A 188 -3.53 -13.45 3.03
C PRO A 188 -3.08 -13.53 4.48
N LEU A 189 -1.98 -12.83 4.80
CA LEU A 189 -1.66 -12.52 6.19
C LEU A 189 -2.50 -11.33 6.62
N HIS A 190 -3.28 -11.49 7.70
CA HIS A 190 -4.14 -10.45 8.24
C HIS A 190 -4.14 -10.54 9.76
N GLY A 191 -4.24 -9.40 10.44
CA GLY A 191 -4.33 -9.40 11.89
C GLY A 191 -4.02 -8.06 12.54
N ASP A 192 -3.71 -8.12 13.83
CA ASP A 192 -3.33 -6.96 14.64
C ASP A 192 -1.81 -6.85 14.78
N VAL A 193 -1.26 -5.67 14.44
CA VAL A 193 0.12 -5.29 14.72
C VAL A 193 0.13 -4.24 15.83
N TYR A 194 0.95 -4.49 16.85
CA TYR A 194 1.10 -3.67 18.04
C TYR A 194 2.46 -2.96 17.99
N THR A 195 2.44 -1.67 18.29
CA THR A 195 3.61 -0.80 18.38
C THR A 195 3.58 0.00 19.68
N SER A 196 4.68 0.67 19.98
CA SER A 196 4.77 1.63 21.07
C SER A 196 3.78 2.80 20.95
N GLU A 197 3.30 3.08 19.73
CA GLU A 197 2.41 4.20 19.39
C GLU A 197 0.94 3.80 19.22
N GLY A 198 0.65 2.50 19.10
CA GLY A 198 -0.73 2.04 18.97
C GLY A 198 -0.90 0.66 18.36
N LYS A 199 -2.10 0.40 17.88
CA LYS A 199 -2.49 -0.86 17.25
C LYS A 199 -3.04 -0.61 15.85
N PHE A 200 -2.54 -1.37 14.89
CA PHE A 200 -3.00 -1.36 13.51
C PHE A 200 -3.60 -2.72 13.16
N ASN A 201 -4.68 -2.71 12.39
CA ASN A 201 -5.37 -3.93 11.95
C ASN A 201 -5.52 -3.90 10.44
N GLY A 202 -5.13 -4.98 9.75
CA GLY A 202 -5.23 -5.06 8.30
C GLY A 202 -4.43 -6.21 7.71
N PHE A 203 -4.18 -6.13 6.40
CA PHE A 203 -3.35 -7.08 5.68
C PHE A 203 -1.88 -6.79 5.95
N ILE A 204 -1.14 -7.82 6.35
CA ILE A 204 0.22 -7.71 6.86
C ILE A 204 1.21 -8.13 5.78
N GLN A 205 2.26 -7.33 5.64
CA GLN A 205 3.47 -7.69 4.93
C GLN A 205 4.62 -7.68 5.94
N TRP A 206 5.19 -8.85 6.18
CA TRP A 206 6.29 -9.04 7.11
C TRP A 206 7.63 -8.81 6.41
N ASP A 207 8.59 -8.18 7.11
CA ASP A 207 9.93 -7.87 6.60
C ASP A 207 9.96 -7.25 5.19
N HIS A 208 8.91 -6.52 4.84
CA HIS A 208 8.67 -6.02 3.49
C HIS A 208 8.73 -7.10 2.38
N ASP A 209 8.59 -8.40 2.67
CA ASP A 209 8.61 -9.48 1.66
C ASP A 209 7.39 -10.40 1.79
N GLU A 210 7.17 -11.01 2.96
CA GLU A 210 6.18 -12.07 3.10
C GLU A 210 4.76 -11.53 3.28
N ARG A 211 3.85 -11.99 2.42
CA ARG A 211 2.47 -11.47 2.31
C ARG A 211 1.41 -12.57 2.33
N ILE A 212 1.81 -13.84 2.14
CA ILE A 212 0.88 -14.97 2.07
C ILE A 212 1.27 -16.13 3.00
N SER A 213 0.29 -16.97 3.32
CA SER A 213 0.39 -18.06 4.29
C SER A 213 1.40 -19.15 3.91
N THR A 214 1.77 -19.23 2.63
CA THR A 214 2.74 -20.18 2.07
C THR A 214 4.15 -19.63 2.03
N ASP A 215 4.35 -18.34 2.25
CA ASP A 215 5.65 -17.77 2.54
C ASP A 215 6.15 -18.29 3.90
N VAL A 216 7.45 -18.17 4.16
CA VAL A 216 8.09 -18.77 5.34
C VAL A 216 8.76 -17.71 6.20
N LEU A 217 8.70 -17.91 7.51
CA LEU A 217 9.53 -17.23 8.50
C LEU A 217 10.75 -18.11 8.77
N ASP A 218 11.94 -17.59 8.49
CA ASP A 218 13.21 -18.26 8.76
C ASP A 218 13.84 -17.78 10.07
N GLY A 219 14.53 -18.69 10.76
CA GLY A 219 15.31 -18.36 11.96
C GLY A 219 15.95 -19.57 12.64
N ASP A 220 16.86 -19.29 13.56
CA ASP A 220 17.60 -20.30 14.30
C ASP A 220 16.91 -20.58 15.63
N SER A 221 16.67 -21.86 15.92
CA SER A 221 16.26 -22.33 17.24
C SER A 221 17.44 -22.93 17.99
N LYS A 222 17.25 -23.23 19.28
CA LYS A 222 18.23 -24.01 20.07
C LYS A 222 18.66 -25.33 19.42
N ASN A 223 17.80 -25.93 18.58
CA ASN A 223 18.03 -27.24 17.97
C ASN A 223 18.52 -27.15 16.52
N GLY A 224 18.76 -25.93 16.00
CA GLY A 224 19.15 -25.66 14.63
C GLY A 224 18.13 -24.81 13.88
N ASP A 225 18.40 -24.63 12.60
CA ASP A 225 17.68 -23.79 11.64
C ASP A 225 16.23 -24.26 11.48
N VAL A 226 15.30 -23.32 11.39
CA VAL A 226 13.86 -23.55 11.28
C VAL A 226 13.27 -22.63 10.21
N SER A 227 12.46 -23.21 9.33
CA SER A 227 11.58 -22.48 8.41
C SER A 227 10.12 -22.82 8.73
N ILE A 228 9.31 -21.80 9.00
CA ILE A 228 7.90 -21.97 9.41
C ILE A 228 7.01 -21.28 8.39
N GLY A 229 6.14 -22.02 7.70
CA GLY A 229 5.14 -21.39 6.84
C GLY A 229 4.22 -20.47 7.67
N PHE A 230 4.04 -19.23 7.22
CA PHE A 230 3.29 -18.20 7.96
C PHE A 230 1.87 -18.62 8.32
N GLY A 231 1.22 -19.46 7.50
CA GLY A 231 -0.11 -20.01 7.79
C GLY A 231 -0.18 -20.90 9.05
N ASN A 232 0.95 -21.26 9.65
CA ASN A 232 1.01 -21.98 10.92
C ASN A 232 1.21 -21.05 12.13
N ILE A 233 1.55 -19.78 11.90
CA ILE A 233 1.98 -18.82 12.91
C ILE A 233 0.76 -18.06 13.43
N LYS A 234 0.55 -18.14 14.74
CA LYS A 234 -0.48 -17.38 15.45
C LYS A 234 0.03 -16.01 15.87
N ALA A 235 1.27 -15.91 16.32
CA ALA A 235 1.84 -14.68 16.84
C ALA A 235 3.36 -14.66 16.70
N ILE A 236 3.91 -13.47 16.50
CA ILE A 236 5.34 -13.19 16.62
C ILE A 236 5.48 -12.02 17.59
N VAL A 237 6.28 -12.20 18.64
CA VAL A 237 6.52 -11.20 19.67
C VAL A 237 8.01 -10.89 19.71
N LYS A 238 8.38 -9.61 19.55
CA LYS A 238 9.77 -9.19 19.60
C LYS A 238 10.33 -9.44 21.00
N ASN A 239 11.49 -10.11 21.09
CA ASN A 239 12.14 -10.41 22.37
C ASN A 239 13.67 -10.35 22.24
N GLY A 240 14.27 -9.24 22.71
CA GLY A 240 15.72 -9.06 22.71
C GLY A 240 16.30 -9.06 21.29
N ARG A 241 17.11 -10.08 20.95
CA ARG A 241 17.77 -10.21 19.64
C ARG A 241 16.98 -11.05 18.63
N GLY A 242 15.84 -11.59 19.04
CA GLY A 242 15.02 -12.50 18.25
C GLY A 242 13.54 -12.26 18.50
N CYS A 243 12.74 -13.29 18.22
CA CYS A 243 11.30 -13.28 18.46
C CYS A 243 10.82 -14.57 19.14
N ASP A 244 9.83 -14.42 20.03
CA ASP A 244 9.01 -15.55 20.47
C ASP A 244 7.89 -15.77 19.45
N VAL A 245 7.88 -16.97 18.84
CA VAL A 245 6.92 -17.39 17.83
C VAL A 245 5.96 -18.40 18.44
N VAL A 246 4.66 -18.13 18.32
CA VAL A 246 3.58 -19.00 18.77
C VAL A 246 2.85 -19.55 17.56
N LEU A 247 2.73 -20.87 17.46
CA LEU A 247 2.00 -21.54 16.38
C LEU A 247 0.52 -21.73 16.74
N HIS A 248 -0.35 -21.93 15.75
CA HIS A 248 -1.76 -22.27 15.99
C HIS A 248 -1.94 -23.57 16.79
N SER A 249 -0.96 -24.48 16.73
CA SER A 249 -0.92 -25.69 17.57
C SER A 249 -0.72 -25.42 19.07
N GLY A 250 -0.37 -24.19 19.46
CA GLY A 250 0.04 -23.83 20.81
C GLY A 250 1.51 -24.10 21.11
N ARG A 251 2.29 -24.60 20.13
CA ARG A 251 3.74 -24.70 20.27
C ARG A 251 4.36 -23.30 20.27
N GLU A 252 5.31 -23.10 21.16
CA GLU A 252 6.09 -21.86 21.29
C GLU A 252 7.57 -22.16 21.05
N MET A 253 8.28 -21.22 20.42
CA MET A 253 9.73 -21.27 20.28
C MET A 253 10.31 -19.86 20.14
N PHE A 254 11.53 -19.69 20.63
CA PHE A 254 12.33 -18.51 20.37
C PHE A 254 13.15 -18.73 19.10
N LEU A 255 13.12 -17.76 18.18
CA LEU A 255 13.93 -17.74 16.96
C LEU A 255 14.83 -16.49 16.94
N ASP A 256 16.09 -16.66 16.53
CA ASP A 256 17.00 -15.57 16.18
C ASP A 256 17.75 -15.86 14.86
N GLY A 257 18.90 -15.23 14.61
CA GLY A 257 19.79 -15.62 13.50
C GLY A 257 19.39 -15.16 12.08
N SER A 258 18.11 -14.87 11.81
CA SER A 258 17.61 -14.39 10.51
C SER A 258 17.09 -12.95 10.55
N ASN A 259 17.17 -12.23 9.42
CA ASN A 259 16.58 -10.90 9.24
C ASN A 259 15.07 -10.90 9.55
N ASP A 260 14.37 -12.01 9.31
CA ASP A 260 12.94 -12.09 9.55
C ASP A 260 12.57 -11.91 11.03
N VAL A 261 13.48 -12.18 11.97
CA VAL A 261 13.20 -12.20 13.41
C VAL A 261 14.13 -11.31 14.24
N ASN A 262 15.04 -10.57 13.60
CA ASN A 262 16.05 -9.75 14.29
C ASN A 262 16.09 -8.30 13.77
N SER A 263 17.08 -7.52 14.21
CA SER A 263 17.23 -6.10 13.82
C SER A 263 17.54 -5.84 12.34
N GLY A 264 17.75 -6.88 11.55
CA GLY A 264 17.85 -6.81 10.09
C GLY A 264 16.49 -6.77 9.40
N ASN A 265 15.38 -7.00 10.12
CA ASN A 265 14.03 -6.87 9.60
C ASN A 265 13.80 -5.41 9.13
N ARG A 266 13.30 -5.25 7.91
CA ARG A 266 13.01 -3.99 7.22
C ARG A 266 11.76 -3.30 7.75
N GLY A 267 10.93 -4.01 8.51
CA GLY A 267 9.71 -3.49 9.11
C GLY A 267 8.49 -4.32 8.75
N VAL A 268 7.34 -3.85 9.23
CA VAL A 268 6.04 -4.49 9.01
C VAL A 268 5.10 -3.47 8.37
N ILE A 269 4.60 -3.79 7.18
CA ILE A 269 3.59 -2.97 6.51
C ILE A 269 2.21 -3.51 6.86
N VAL A 270 1.29 -2.60 7.21
CA VAL A 270 -0.12 -2.92 7.42
C VAL A 270 -0.97 -2.16 6.40
N ASN A 271 -1.48 -2.87 5.41
CA ASN A 271 -2.45 -2.34 4.45
C ASN A 271 -3.84 -2.34 5.09
N MET A 272 -4.45 -1.15 5.13
CA MET A 272 -5.75 -0.90 5.75
C MET A 272 -6.73 -0.43 4.66
N PRO A 273 -7.49 -1.35 4.04
CA PRO A 273 -8.42 -1.01 2.98
C PRO A 273 -9.35 0.15 3.36
N GLY A 274 -9.44 1.15 2.48
CA GLY A 274 -10.22 2.38 2.71
C GLY A 274 -9.46 3.51 3.42
N LEU A 275 -8.24 3.26 3.93
CA LEU A 275 -7.36 4.30 4.47
C LEU A 275 -6.09 4.44 3.63
N GLY A 276 -5.37 3.35 3.41
CA GLY A 276 -4.02 3.37 2.83
C GLY A 276 -3.19 2.26 3.46
N ARG A 277 -1.92 2.54 3.75
CA ARG A 277 -1.08 1.65 4.55
C ARG A 277 -0.25 2.42 5.56
N VAL A 278 0.22 1.71 6.57
CA VAL A 278 1.30 2.18 7.44
C VAL A 278 2.52 1.30 7.26
N ASP A 279 3.70 1.91 7.36
CA ASP A 279 4.97 1.22 7.48
C ASP A 279 5.50 1.39 8.89
N ILE A 280 5.77 0.26 9.54
CA ILE A 280 6.17 0.19 10.94
C ILE A 280 7.61 -0.29 10.98
N SER A 281 8.50 0.59 11.41
CA SER A 281 9.91 0.24 11.56
C SER A 281 10.08 -0.94 12.52
N TRP A 282 11.12 -1.76 12.33
CA TRP A 282 11.42 -2.83 13.28
C TRP A 282 11.59 -2.30 14.70
N THR A 283 12.12 -1.08 14.87
CA THR A 283 12.33 -0.47 16.19
C THR A 283 11.02 -0.29 16.95
N ASP A 284 9.96 0.14 16.26
CA ASP A 284 8.64 0.42 16.86
C ASP A 284 7.73 -0.82 16.92
N PHE A 285 8.02 -1.85 16.13
CA PHE A 285 7.30 -3.12 16.17
C PHE A 285 7.48 -3.83 17.53
N GLU A 286 6.37 -4.24 18.14
CA GLU A 286 6.37 -5.01 19.38
C GLU A 286 5.85 -6.44 19.17
N LYS A 287 4.73 -6.58 18.45
CA LYS A 287 4.02 -7.85 18.32
C LYS A 287 3.06 -7.86 17.14
N VAL A 288 2.89 -9.03 16.53
CA VAL A 288 1.80 -9.33 15.60
C VAL A 288 0.96 -10.50 16.10
N LEU A 289 -0.35 -10.41 15.88
CA LEU A 289 -1.33 -11.49 16.07
C LEU A 289 -2.03 -11.75 14.75
N PHE A 290 -1.84 -12.93 14.18
CA PHE A 290 -2.48 -13.31 12.92
C PHE A 290 -3.87 -13.92 13.16
N ASP A 291 -4.81 -13.56 12.28
CA ASP A 291 -6.16 -14.11 12.27
C ASP A 291 -6.18 -15.52 11.68
N THR A 292 -6.98 -16.41 12.27
CA THR A 292 -7.13 -17.80 11.80
C THR A 292 -8.16 -17.98 10.69
N ASP A 293 -9.13 -17.07 10.59
CA ASP A 293 -10.30 -17.19 9.73
C ASP A 293 -10.42 -15.98 8.79
N VAL A 294 -9.39 -15.73 7.98
CA VAL A 294 -9.42 -14.63 7.00
C VAL A 294 -10.36 -15.03 5.86
N LYS A 295 -11.50 -14.34 5.75
CA LYS A 295 -12.58 -14.70 4.81
C LYS A 295 -12.46 -14.09 3.42
N THR A 296 -11.53 -13.16 3.24
CA THR A 296 -11.38 -12.36 2.02
C THR A 296 -9.91 -12.04 1.78
N SER A 297 -9.48 -12.02 0.53
CA SER A 297 -8.16 -11.52 0.13
C SER A 297 -8.11 -10.00 -0.09
N GLY A 298 -9.11 -9.27 0.42
CA GLY A 298 -9.23 -7.82 0.25
C GLY A 298 -10.09 -7.44 -0.95
N PRO A 299 -10.16 -6.14 -1.29
CA PRO A 299 -10.99 -5.63 -2.37
C PRO A 299 -10.57 -6.20 -3.73
N GLY A 300 -11.54 -6.64 -4.52
CA GLY A 300 -11.33 -7.09 -5.88
C GLY A 300 -11.08 -5.95 -6.86
N TYR A 301 -10.56 -6.27 -8.04
CA TYR A 301 -10.19 -5.29 -9.07
C TYR A 301 -11.29 -4.27 -9.39
N ASP A 302 -12.55 -4.71 -9.46
CA ASP A 302 -13.67 -3.86 -9.82
C ASP A 302 -14.13 -2.93 -8.68
N GLU A 303 -13.68 -3.17 -7.44
CA GLU A 303 -13.93 -2.29 -6.29
C GLU A 303 -13.03 -1.04 -6.31
N TYR A 304 -11.94 -1.06 -7.07
CA TYR A 304 -11.09 0.11 -7.30
C TYR A 304 -11.77 1.04 -8.30
N LEU A 305 -12.21 2.21 -7.84
CA LEU A 305 -12.87 3.20 -8.68
C LEU A 305 -11.93 3.73 -9.76
N THR A 306 -12.53 4.13 -10.89
CA THR A 306 -11.81 4.74 -12.01
C THR A 306 -11.05 6.00 -11.55
N PRO A 307 -9.73 6.06 -11.75
CA PRO A 307 -8.89 7.20 -11.34
C PRO A 307 -9.43 8.53 -11.85
N GLN A 308 -9.45 9.54 -10.98
CA GLN A 308 -9.86 10.90 -11.30
C GLN A 308 -8.69 11.86 -11.11
N LYS A 309 -8.70 12.96 -11.87
CA LYS A 309 -7.77 14.06 -11.60
C LYS A 309 -8.14 14.72 -10.28
N LEU A 310 -7.14 15.16 -9.52
CA LEU A 310 -7.37 15.95 -8.32
C LEU A 310 -8.09 17.24 -8.69
N ALA A 311 -9.12 17.56 -7.92
CA ALA A 311 -9.87 18.79 -8.06
C ALA A 311 -10.39 19.21 -6.69
N GLY A 312 -10.51 20.52 -6.50
CA GLY A 312 -10.81 21.05 -5.18
C GLY A 312 -10.81 22.56 -5.12
N THR A 313 -10.64 23.05 -3.90
CA THR A 313 -10.48 24.46 -3.58
C THR A 313 -9.25 24.63 -2.70
N VAL A 314 -8.34 25.52 -3.10
CA VAL A 314 -7.21 25.96 -2.28
C VAL A 314 -7.58 27.31 -1.68
N THR A 315 -7.51 27.41 -0.36
CA THR A 315 -7.67 28.65 0.38
C THR A 315 -6.30 29.11 0.87
N THR A 316 -5.88 30.32 0.50
CA THR A 316 -4.60 30.88 0.93
C THR A 316 -4.66 31.35 2.39
N GLU A 317 -3.50 31.56 3.02
CA GLU A 317 -3.43 32.18 4.36
C GLU A 317 -4.11 33.56 4.42
N GLY A 318 -4.15 34.27 3.28
CA GLY A 318 -4.86 35.55 3.12
C GLY A 318 -6.38 35.43 3.00
N GLY A 319 -6.92 34.21 2.98
CA GLY A 319 -8.35 33.91 2.86
C GLY A 319 -8.90 33.92 1.44
N GLU A 320 -8.04 34.00 0.42
CA GLU A 320 -8.47 33.88 -0.98
C GLU A 320 -8.73 32.41 -1.32
N ALA A 321 -9.90 32.10 -1.88
CA ALA A 321 -10.29 30.75 -2.25
C ALA A 321 -10.34 30.57 -3.77
N ILE A 322 -9.62 29.57 -4.27
CA ILE A 322 -9.42 29.32 -5.71
C ILE A 322 -9.78 27.88 -6.00
N SER A 323 -10.66 27.63 -6.97
CA SER A 323 -11.18 26.30 -7.27
C SER A 323 -10.82 25.85 -8.66
N GLY A 324 -10.43 24.59 -8.82
CA GLY A 324 -10.00 24.07 -10.10
C GLY A 324 -9.52 22.63 -10.03
N ALA A 325 -8.91 22.18 -11.13
CA ALA A 325 -8.08 20.98 -11.08
C ALA A 325 -6.79 21.32 -10.32
N ILE A 326 -6.32 20.39 -9.50
CA ILE A 326 -5.17 20.58 -8.61
C ILE A 326 -4.03 19.68 -9.09
N ILE A 327 -2.82 20.19 -9.06
CA ILE A 327 -1.60 19.40 -9.02
C ILE A 327 -0.96 19.70 -7.68
N TYR A 328 -0.93 18.67 -6.82
CA TYR A 328 -0.29 18.75 -5.51
C TYR A 328 1.20 18.47 -5.66
N ASP A 329 2.02 19.14 -4.85
CA ASP A 329 3.49 19.07 -4.84
C ASP A 329 4.17 19.24 -6.22
N LEU A 330 3.44 19.79 -7.19
CA LEU A 330 3.79 19.90 -8.59
C LEU A 330 3.91 18.58 -9.36
N ASP A 331 3.50 17.44 -8.81
CA ASP A 331 3.57 16.18 -9.53
C ASP A 331 2.38 15.24 -9.30
N GLU A 332 1.70 15.22 -8.14
CA GLU A 332 0.48 14.42 -7.99
C GLU A 332 -0.71 15.09 -8.69
N GLU A 333 -1.25 14.38 -9.67
CA GLU A 333 -2.35 14.81 -10.51
C GLU A 333 -3.61 13.96 -10.33
N TYR A 334 -3.50 12.76 -9.75
CA TYR A 334 -4.62 11.82 -9.60
C TYR A 334 -4.93 11.46 -8.16
N ASP A 335 -6.20 11.15 -7.91
CA ASP A 335 -6.72 10.69 -6.62
C ASP A 335 -6.16 9.33 -6.15
N ILE A 336 -5.45 8.62 -7.02
CA ILE A 336 -4.81 7.34 -6.73
C ILE A 336 -3.35 7.45 -6.30
N GLU A 337 -2.75 8.62 -6.49
CA GLU A 337 -1.39 8.90 -6.02
C GLU A 337 -1.41 9.06 -4.50
N ILE A 338 -0.23 9.02 -3.88
CA ILE A 338 -0.08 8.74 -2.46
C ILE A 338 0.48 9.97 -1.77
N LEU A 339 -0.21 10.44 -0.73
CA LEU A 339 0.37 11.34 0.25
C LEU A 339 1.18 10.52 1.26
N GLN A 340 2.44 10.86 1.46
CA GLN A 340 3.31 10.28 2.48
C GLN A 340 3.41 11.19 3.71
N GLY A 341 3.60 10.62 4.89
CA GLY A 341 3.96 11.39 6.09
C GLY A 341 3.85 10.61 7.38
N ASN A 342 4.45 11.14 8.45
CA ASN A 342 4.65 10.40 9.68
C ASN A 342 3.76 10.93 10.81
N THR A 343 3.13 10.02 11.55
CA THR A 343 2.63 10.31 12.89
C THR A 343 3.56 9.60 13.86
N GLY A 344 4.33 10.36 14.65
CA GLY A 344 5.42 9.80 15.45
C GLY A 344 6.44 9.11 14.56
N ASN A 345 6.78 7.85 14.86
CA ASN A 345 7.69 7.02 14.08
C ASN A 345 6.97 6.15 13.02
N ILE A 346 5.63 6.23 12.94
CA ILE A 346 4.85 5.44 11.99
C ILE A 346 4.67 6.23 10.70
N GLU A 347 5.16 5.69 9.58
CA GLU A 347 4.96 6.26 8.26
C GLU A 347 3.57 5.87 7.73
N TYR A 348 2.84 6.84 7.19
CA TYR A 348 1.55 6.68 6.54
C TYR A 348 1.71 6.92 5.05
N LEU A 349 1.08 6.06 4.25
CA LEU A 349 0.94 6.20 2.81
C LEU A 349 -0.54 6.16 2.46
N ILE A 350 -1.10 7.31 2.07
CA ILE A 350 -2.54 7.53 1.97
C ILE A 350 -2.89 7.96 0.54
N PRO A 351 -3.70 7.19 -0.21
CA PRO A 351 -4.20 7.64 -1.50
C PRO A 351 -4.99 8.94 -1.37
N PHE A 352 -4.77 9.91 -2.26
CA PHE A 352 -5.47 11.20 -2.22
C PHE A 352 -7.00 11.09 -2.22
N ARG A 353 -7.56 10.04 -2.83
CA ARG A 353 -8.99 9.70 -2.80
C ARG A 353 -9.55 9.48 -1.39
N ASN A 354 -8.70 9.13 -0.43
CA ASN A 354 -9.08 8.98 0.97
C ASN A 354 -8.90 10.27 1.76
N ILE A 355 -8.42 11.35 1.13
CA ILE A 355 -8.15 12.64 1.75
C ILE A 355 -9.24 13.63 1.36
N LYS A 356 -9.83 14.26 2.36
CA LYS A 356 -10.82 15.32 2.17
C LYS A 356 -10.18 16.70 2.23
N THR A 357 -9.30 16.90 3.22
CA THR A 357 -8.72 18.22 3.46
C THR A 357 -7.27 18.09 3.94
N ILE A 358 -6.40 18.96 3.44
CA ILE A 358 -5.03 19.16 3.90
C ILE A 358 -4.92 20.58 4.46
N ILE A 359 -4.45 20.71 5.69
CA ILE A 359 -4.33 22.00 6.39
C ILE A 359 -2.90 22.12 6.93
N PRO A 360 -1.99 22.79 6.20
CA PRO A 360 -0.66 23.11 6.72
C PRO A 360 -0.81 23.88 8.04
N LYS A 361 -0.03 23.51 9.07
CA LYS A 361 -0.10 24.16 10.39
C LYS A 361 1.12 25.00 10.70
N ASN A 362 2.29 24.46 10.38
CA ASN A 362 3.57 25.14 10.47
C ASN A 362 4.55 24.40 9.54
N TYR A 363 5.82 24.80 9.60
CA TYR A 363 6.88 24.24 8.77
C TYR A 363 7.11 22.73 8.90
N LYS A 364 6.62 22.07 9.97
CA LYS A 364 6.82 20.63 10.22
C LYS A 364 5.56 19.78 10.18
N TYR A 365 4.39 20.38 10.40
CA TYR A 365 3.17 19.63 10.68
C TYR A 365 2.03 20.06 9.78
N THR A 366 1.29 19.07 9.32
CA THR A 366 0.09 19.23 8.51
C THR A 366 -1.03 18.38 9.08
N ARG A 367 -2.21 18.98 9.19
CA ARG A 367 -3.42 18.25 9.58
C ARG A 367 -4.11 17.74 8.34
N VAL A 368 -4.31 16.43 8.26
CA VAL A 368 -5.00 15.76 7.17
C VAL A 368 -6.34 15.24 7.70
N ILE A 369 -7.43 15.63 7.06
CA ILE A 369 -8.77 15.14 7.33
C ILE A 369 -9.14 14.16 6.24
N LEU A 370 -9.48 12.94 6.63
CA LEU A 370 -9.81 11.85 5.73
C LEU A 370 -11.29 11.93 5.31
N THR A 371 -11.64 11.29 4.20
CA THR A 371 -13.04 11.24 3.72
C THR A 371 -14.00 10.60 4.72
N GLY A 372 -13.51 9.66 5.54
CA GLY A 372 -14.23 9.08 6.67
C GLY A 372 -14.38 9.99 7.91
N GLY A 373 -13.78 11.18 7.91
CA GLY A 373 -13.84 12.15 9.00
C GLY A 373 -12.76 11.99 10.08
N ASN A 374 -11.96 10.93 10.02
CA ASN A 374 -10.78 10.77 10.87
C ASN A 374 -9.72 11.83 10.53
N GLU A 375 -8.93 12.20 11.53
CA GLU A 375 -7.89 13.21 11.38
C GLU A 375 -6.52 12.65 11.74
N LEU A 376 -5.52 13.03 10.95
CA LEU A 376 -4.12 12.71 11.18
C LEU A 376 -3.31 14.00 11.26
N ILE A 377 -2.28 14.00 12.09
CA ILE A 377 -1.27 15.07 12.15
C ILE A 377 0.02 14.46 11.59
N LEU A 378 0.31 14.79 10.33
CA LEU A 378 1.46 14.25 9.62
C LEU A 378 2.64 15.23 9.67
N SER A 379 3.84 14.66 9.61
CA SER A 379 5.12 15.38 9.61
C SER A 379 6.20 14.57 8.88
N GLY A 380 7.40 15.14 8.72
CA GLY A 380 8.61 14.39 8.37
C GLY A 380 8.80 14.05 6.90
N SER A 381 7.75 14.04 6.08
CA SER A 381 7.85 13.87 4.62
C SER A 381 7.78 15.20 3.88
N HIS A 382 8.39 15.24 2.71
CA HIS A 382 8.35 16.37 1.78
C HIS A 382 6.90 16.81 1.48
N ASP A 383 6.00 15.85 1.28
CA ASP A 383 4.59 16.09 0.98
C ASP A 383 3.84 16.92 2.04
N VAL A 384 4.31 16.95 3.30
CA VAL A 384 3.52 17.52 4.41
C VAL A 384 4.29 18.54 5.26
N THR A 385 5.49 18.93 4.86
CA THR A 385 6.35 19.92 5.54
C THR A 385 6.57 21.16 4.67
N GLU A 386 7.39 22.11 5.15
CA GLU A 386 7.83 23.28 4.38
C GLU A 386 8.59 22.95 3.08
N ASP A 387 9.05 21.70 2.94
CA ASP A 387 9.77 21.27 1.75
C ASP A 387 8.83 21.08 0.56
N ASN A 388 7.52 20.85 0.81
CA ASN A 388 6.48 20.75 -0.22
C ASN A 388 6.55 21.93 -1.22
N ASN A 389 6.48 21.60 -2.49
CA ASN A 389 6.58 22.51 -3.63
C ASN A 389 5.30 23.30 -3.90
N GLY A 390 4.26 23.16 -3.08
CA GLY A 390 3.00 23.90 -3.20
C GLY A 390 1.99 23.25 -4.15
N ALA A 391 1.08 24.05 -4.70
CA ALA A 391 0.03 23.56 -5.57
C ALA A 391 -0.11 24.41 -6.85
N LEU A 392 -0.37 23.75 -7.97
CA LEU A 392 -0.89 24.38 -9.18
C LEU A 392 -2.40 24.17 -9.26
N ILE A 393 -3.15 25.24 -9.45
CA ILE A 393 -4.60 25.21 -9.59
C ILE A 393 -4.96 25.70 -10.99
N PHE A 394 -5.69 24.89 -11.75
CA PHE A 394 -6.22 25.23 -13.06
C PHE A 394 -7.72 25.55 -12.93
N GLU A 395 -8.05 26.83 -12.92
CA GLU A 395 -9.44 27.31 -12.90
C GLU A 395 -10.16 26.96 -14.22
N ASN A 396 -9.40 26.93 -15.30
CA ASN A 396 -9.82 26.46 -16.61
C ASN A 396 -8.59 26.00 -17.43
N ALA A 397 -8.79 25.60 -18.69
CA ALA A 397 -7.72 25.05 -19.53
C ALA A 397 -6.59 26.03 -19.89
N SER A 398 -6.78 27.34 -19.71
CA SER A 398 -5.81 28.39 -20.10
C SER A 398 -5.34 29.25 -18.93
N GLU A 399 -5.97 29.13 -17.77
CA GLU A 399 -5.69 29.92 -16.59
C GLU A 399 -5.30 29.01 -15.45
N HIS A 400 -4.07 29.22 -14.98
CA HIS A 400 -3.49 28.49 -13.88
C HIS A 400 -2.85 29.46 -12.90
N ARG A 401 -2.79 29.03 -11.64
CA ARG A 401 -2.10 29.75 -10.58
C ARG A 401 -1.27 28.79 -9.77
N TYR A 402 -0.03 29.19 -9.54
CA TYR A 402 0.85 28.53 -8.58
C TYR A 402 0.67 29.19 -7.21
N ILE A 403 0.53 28.37 -6.18
CA ILE A 403 0.46 28.80 -4.78
C ILE A 403 1.55 28.04 -4.04
N PRO A 404 2.62 28.72 -3.62
CA PRO A 404 3.67 28.11 -2.81
C PRO A 404 3.11 27.54 -1.51
N TRP A 405 3.69 26.46 -1.00
CA TRP A 405 3.22 25.79 0.21
C TRP A 405 3.00 26.73 1.41
N LYS A 406 3.95 27.64 1.64
CA LYS A 406 3.88 28.63 2.72
C LYS A 406 2.68 29.60 2.63
N GLU A 407 2.03 29.69 1.47
CA GLU A 407 0.86 30.56 1.26
C GLU A 407 -0.46 29.78 1.32
N ILE A 408 -0.39 28.44 1.40
CA ILE A 408 -1.56 27.57 1.47
C ILE A 408 -2.05 27.52 2.92
N GLY A 409 -3.29 27.96 3.15
CA GLY A 409 -3.98 27.80 4.43
C GLY A 409 -4.77 26.48 4.51
N GLU A 410 -5.40 26.08 3.41
CA GLU A 410 -6.19 24.84 3.31
C GLU A 410 -6.30 24.37 1.86
N ILE A 411 -6.27 23.06 1.63
CA ILE A 411 -6.69 22.41 0.38
C ILE A 411 -7.85 21.48 0.69
N SER A 412 -9.00 21.71 0.07
CA SER A 412 -10.20 20.87 0.19
C SER A 412 -10.47 20.17 -1.14
N PHE A 413 -10.41 18.84 -1.15
CA PHE A 413 -10.65 18.00 -2.33
C PHE A 413 -12.14 17.67 -2.50
N LYS A 414 -12.57 17.40 -3.74
CA LYS A 414 -13.96 17.11 -4.12
C LYS A 414 -14.31 15.64 -4.19
#